data_AF-A0A2T4NE60-F1
#
_entry.id   AF-A0A2T4NE60-F1
#
_cell.length_a   1.000
_cell.length_b   1.000
_cell.length_c   1.000
_cell.angle_alpha   90.00
_cell.angle_beta   90.00
_cell.angle_gamma   90.00
#
_symmetry.space_group_name_H-M   'P 1'
#
loop_
_entity.id
_entity.type
_entity.pdbx_description
1 polymer ?
#
loop_
_entity_poly.entity_id
_entity_poly.type
_entity_poly.pdbx_seq_one_letter_code
_entity_poly.pdbx_strand_id
1 'polypeptide(L)'
;MPIPSFQFRPKYVSFDCYGTLIEWPMNPITRELVGDQIPAEHWDQFIKEFRGYRYDSVLDKYYPYEQTLQAAFEGVCRKWGIKAAPDAGKRFADGVRSWGPHADVPEPLKKMGENYKLVILSNADDSFL
;
A
#
# COMPACT_ATOMS: atom_id res chain seq x y z
N MET A 1 -36.61 -15.85 -22.51
CA MET A 1 -36.67 -16.18 -21.07
C MET A 1 -36.37 -14.91 -20.29
N PRO A 2 -37.17 -14.51 -19.29
CA PRO A 2 -36.83 -13.36 -18.47
C PRO A 2 -35.60 -13.69 -17.61
N ILE A 3 -34.65 -12.74 -17.53
CA ILE A 3 -33.48 -12.84 -16.66
C ILE A 3 -34.01 -12.88 -15.22
N PRO A 4 -33.67 -13.89 -14.39
CA PRO A 4 -34.11 -13.92 -13.01
C PRO A 4 -33.66 -12.64 -12.29
N SER A 5 -34.60 -11.91 -11.68
CA SER A 5 -34.26 -10.81 -10.79
C SER A 5 -33.57 -11.41 -9.57
N PHE A 6 -32.25 -11.34 -9.50
CA PHE A 6 -31.54 -11.65 -8.28
C PHE A 6 -31.85 -10.55 -7.26
N GLN A 7 -32.76 -10.82 -6.32
CA GLN A 7 -32.84 -10.07 -5.06
C GLN A 7 -31.68 -10.51 -4.15
N PHE A 8 -30.44 -10.24 -4.57
CA PHE A 8 -29.28 -10.44 -3.73
C PHE A 8 -28.99 -9.14 -2.98
N ARG A 9 -29.13 -9.17 -1.65
CA ARG A 9 -28.65 -8.09 -0.77
C ARG A 9 -27.48 -8.61 0.06
N PRO A 10 -26.27 -8.07 -0.10
CA PRO A 10 -25.11 -8.53 0.67
C PRO A 10 -25.27 -8.17 2.15
N LYS A 11 -24.87 -9.10 3.03
CA LYS A 11 -24.78 -8.85 4.48
C LYS A 11 -23.58 -7.98 4.85
N TYR A 12 -22.50 -8.11 4.08
CA TYR A 12 -21.25 -7.36 4.23
C TYR A 12 -20.75 -6.89 2.87
N VAL A 13 -20.14 -5.71 2.85
CA VAL A 13 -19.40 -5.20 1.69
C VAL A 13 -17.97 -4.94 2.16
N SER A 14 -17.01 -5.67 1.59
CA SER A 14 -15.60 -5.52 1.93
C SER A 14 -14.89 -4.56 1.00
N PHE A 15 -13.97 -3.78 1.55
CA PHE A 15 -13.04 -2.93 0.80
C PHE A 15 -11.60 -3.32 1.14
N ASP A 16 -10.73 -3.27 0.14
CA ASP A 16 -9.30 -3.12 0.38
C ASP A 16 -9.03 -1.78 1.09
N CYS A 17 -7.93 -1.66 1.83
CA CYS A 17 -7.61 -0.47 2.62
C CYS A 17 -6.65 0.49 1.89
N TYR A 18 -5.37 0.13 1.81
CA TYR A 18 -4.30 1.01 1.36
C TYR A 18 -4.24 1.10 -0.16
N GLY A 19 -4.37 2.31 -0.70
CA GLY A 19 -4.49 2.59 -2.13
C GLY A 19 -5.94 2.60 -2.63
N THR A 20 -6.88 2.04 -1.86
CA THR A 20 -8.32 2.04 -2.18
C THR A 20 -9.09 3.05 -1.33
N LEU A 21 -9.02 2.94 0.00
CA LEU A 21 -9.66 3.85 0.95
C LEU A 21 -8.68 4.90 1.48
N ILE A 22 -7.49 4.46 1.86
CA ILE A 22 -6.41 5.29 2.40
C ILE A 22 -5.42 5.60 1.28
N GLU A 23 -4.97 6.85 1.22
CA GLU A 23 -3.92 7.29 0.31
C GLU A 23 -2.64 6.48 0.53
N TRP A 24 -1.89 6.21 -0.54
CA TRP A 24 -0.67 5.41 -0.45
C TRP A 24 0.56 6.04 -1.15
N PRO A 25 0.94 7.28 -0.80
CA PRO A 25 2.03 8.01 -1.44
C PRO A 25 3.42 7.56 -0.96
N MET A 26 3.90 6.42 -1.45
CA MET A 26 5.27 5.95 -1.16
C MET A 26 6.37 6.78 -1.82
N ASN A 27 6.08 7.40 -2.96
CA ASN A 27 7.11 8.03 -3.79
C ASN A 27 7.83 9.19 -3.07
N PRO A 28 7.15 10.11 -2.34
CA PRO A 28 7.82 11.14 -1.55
C PRO A 28 8.82 10.57 -0.53
N ILE A 29 8.39 9.60 0.29
CA ILE A 29 9.26 8.96 1.29
C ILE A 29 10.43 8.27 0.61
N THR A 30 10.16 7.59 -0.52
CA THR A 30 11.20 6.94 -1.30
C THR A 30 12.22 7.97 -1.76
N ARG A 31 11.78 9.10 -2.34
CA ARG A 31 12.67 10.17 -2.83
C ARG A 31 13.57 10.71 -1.71
N GLU A 32 13.02 10.92 -0.52
CA GLU A 32 13.80 11.33 0.65
C GLU A 32 14.83 10.28 1.09
N LEU A 33 14.50 8.99 0.99
CA LEU A 33 15.39 7.89 1.37
C LEU A 33 16.52 7.68 0.37
N VAL A 34 16.26 7.85 -0.94
CA VAL A 34 17.30 7.69 -1.97
C VAL A 34 18.17 8.93 -2.12
N GLY A 35 17.63 10.13 -1.85
CA GLY A 35 18.33 11.39 -2.09
C GLY A 35 18.76 11.54 -3.55
N ASP A 36 20.00 11.98 -3.76
CA ASP A 36 20.56 12.21 -5.10
C ASP A 36 21.22 10.96 -5.73
N GLN A 37 21.08 9.78 -5.10
CA GLN A 37 21.73 8.55 -5.58
C GLN A 37 21.15 8.04 -6.91
N ILE A 38 19.96 8.49 -7.31
CA ILE A 38 19.28 8.08 -8.54
C ILE A 38 19.08 9.30 -9.45
N PRO A 39 19.70 9.30 -10.65
CA PRO A 39 19.45 10.33 -11.67
C PRO A 39 17.97 10.43 -12.05
N ALA A 40 17.51 11.63 -12.39
CA ALA A 40 16.09 11.90 -12.64
C ALA A 40 15.52 11.06 -13.80
N GLU A 41 16.33 10.82 -14.84
CA GLU A 41 15.99 10.00 -16.00
C GLU A 41 15.75 8.51 -15.68
N HIS A 42 16.24 8.06 -14.52
CA HIS A 42 16.11 6.68 -14.06
C HIS A 42 15.05 6.50 -12.98
N TRP A 43 14.44 7.58 -12.50
CA TRP A 43 13.52 7.58 -11.38
C TRP A 43 12.31 6.66 -11.58
N ASP A 44 11.66 6.76 -12.74
CA ASP A 44 10.47 5.95 -13.05
C ASP A 44 10.80 4.45 -13.10
N GLN A 45 11.99 4.10 -13.61
CA GLN A 45 12.46 2.72 -13.61
C GLN A 45 12.74 2.24 -12.19
N PHE A 46 13.43 3.03 -11.37
CA PHE A 46 13.71 2.69 -9.98
C PHE A 46 12.42 2.43 -9.19
N ILE A 47 11.42 3.31 -9.32
CA ILE A 47 10.13 3.19 -8.62
C ILE A 47 9.34 1.97 -9.10
N LYS A 48 9.33 1.71 -10.42
CA LYS A 48 8.70 0.51 -10.98
C LYS A 48 9.33 -0.77 -10.42
N GLU A 49 10.65 -0.80 -10.29
CA GLU A 49 11.36 -1.96 -9.75
C GLU A 49 11.19 -2.10 -8.24
N PHE A 50 11.21 -0.99 -7.49
CA PHE A 50 10.90 -1.01 -6.06
C PHE A 50 9.49 -1.55 -5.80
N ARG A 51 8.52 -1.18 -6.64
CA ARG A 51 7.18 -1.80 -6.61
C ARG A 51 7.24 -3.32 -6.83
N GLY A 52 8.06 -3.80 -7.77
CA GLY A 52 8.29 -5.23 -7.99
C GLY A 52 8.82 -5.94 -6.74
N TYR A 53 9.88 -5.40 -6.12
CA TYR A 53 10.47 -5.97 -4.90
C TYR A 53 9.48 -6.03 -3.73
N ARG A 54 8.54 -5.09 -3.61
CA ARG A 54 7.47 -5.16 -2.61
C ARG A 54 6.52 -6.35 -2.84
N TYR A 55 6.24 -6.72 -4.09
CA TYR A 55 5.47 -7.93 -4.38
C TYR A 55 6.28 -9.20 -4.12
N ASP A 56 7.55 -9.24 -4.48
CA ASP A 56 8.40 -10.41 -4.22
C ASP A 56 8.52 -10.68 -2.72
N SER A 57 8.62 -9.62 -1.90
CA SER A 57 8.76 -9.73 -0.45
C SER A 57 7.55 -10.36 0.27
N VAL A 58 6.39 -10.45 -0.37
CA VAL A 58 5.19 -11.10 0.21
C VAL A 58 4.97 -12.52 -0.31
N LEU A 59 5.81 -13.01 -1.23
CA LEU A 59 5.77 -14.39 -1.72
C LEU A 59 6.59 -15.37 -0.86
N ASP A 60 7.43 -14.84 0.02
CA ASP A 60 8.24 -15.63 0.96
C ASP A 60 7.47 -15.87 2.28
N LYS A 61 8.16 -16.38 3.31
CA LYS A 61 7.66 -16.44 4.68
C LYS A 61 7.06 -15.10 5.10
N TYR A 62 5.98 -15.15 5.88
CA TYR A 62 5.40 -13.97 6.49
C TYR A 62 6.41 -13.18 7.35
N TYR A 63 6.44 -11.86 7.14
CA TYR A 63 7.11 -10.88 7.96
C TYR A 63 6.15 -9.72 8.28
N PRO A 64 6.31 -9.03 9.43
CA PRO A 64 5.60 -7.78 9.70
C PRO A 64 5.78 -6.76 8.58
N TYR A 65 4.76 -5.94 8.32
CA TYR A 65 4.74 -5.06 7.14
C TYR A 65 5.95 -4.11 7.07
N GLU A 66 6.42 -3.60 8.21
CA GLU A 66 7.65 -2.80 8.30
C GLU A 66 8.90 -3.53 7.77
N GLN A 67 9.04 -4.81 8.11
CA GLN A 67 10.17 -5.64 7.66
C GLN A 67 10.07 -5.96 6.17
N THR A 68 8.85 -6.19 5.66
CA THR A 68 8.58 -6.34 4.23
C THR A 68 9.05 -5.10 3.45
N LEU A 69 8.74 -3.90 3.95
CA LEU A 69 9.15 -2.64 3.31
C LEU A 69 10.67 -2.42 3.37
N GLN A 70 11.31 -2.74 4.50
CA GLN A 70 12.78 -2.69 4.63
C GLN A 70 13.44 -3.64 3.62
N ALA A 71 13.03 -4.91 3.59
CA ALA A 71 13.62 -5.93 2.73
C ALA A 71 13.46 -5.58 1.24
N ALA A 72 12.28 -5.09 0.85
CA ALA A 72 12.03 -4.63 -0.52
C ALA A 72 12.93 -3.44 -0.90
N PHE A 73 13.11 -2.48 0.00
CA PHE A 73 13.95 -1.31 -0.23
C PHE A 73 15.43 -1.69 -0.35
N GLU A 74 15.92 -2.56 0.54
CA GLU A 74 17.28 -3.10 0.47
C GLU A 74 17.50 -3.90 -0.83
N GLY A 75 16.51 -4.68 -1.25
CA GLY A 75 16.54 -5.45 -2.48
C GLY A 75 16.73 -4.59 -3.72
N VAL A 76 15.91 -3.54 -3.87
CA VAL A 76 16.04 -2.61 -5.00
C VAL A 76 17.33 -1.79 -4.91
N CYS A 77 17.72 -1.32 -3.72
CA CYS A 77 18.98 -0.58 -3.54
C CYS A 77 20.20 -1.42 -3.95
N ARG A 78 20.23 -2.68 -3.55
CA ARG A 78 21.28 -3.63 -3.94
C ARG A 78 21.33 -3.85 -5.44
N LYS A 79 20.18 -3.97 -6.10
CA LYS A 79 20.12 -4.09 -7.57
C LYS A 79 20.74 -2.88 -8.27
N TRP A 80 20.51 -1.69 -7.74
CA TRP A 80 21.00 -0.43 -8.30
C TRP A 80 22.39 -0.02 -7.82
N GLY A 81 23.00 -0.80 -6.91
CA GLY A 81 24.33 -0.49 -6.36
C GLY A 81 24.36 0.76 -5.47
N ILE A 82 23.22 1.15 -4.89
CA ILE A 82 23.10 2.33 -4.03
C ILE A 82 23.00 1.95 -2.56
N LYS A 83 23.24 2.91 -1.67
CA LYS A 83 23.14 2.71 -0.23
C LYS A 83 21.68 2.78 0.22
N ALA A 84 21.20 1.70 0.84
CA ALA A 84 19.94 1.68 1.55
C ALA A 84 20.05 2.36 2.92
N ALA A 85 19.03 3.12 3.30
CA ALA A 85 18.88 3.61 4.67
C ALA A 85 18.50 2.44 5.61
N PRO A 86 19.13 2.32 6.79
CA PRO A 86 18.88 1.21 7.72
C PRO A 86 17.50 1.29 8.39
N ASP A 87 16.83 2.43 8.33
CA ASP A 87 15.54 2.72 8.94
C ASP A 87 14.42 2.94 7.91
N ALA A 88 14.64 2.56 6.64
CA ALA A 88 13.70 2.79 5.55
C ALA A 88 12.31 2.17 5.82
N GLY A 89 12.27 0.92 6.28
CA GLY A 89 11.04 0.22 6.63
C GLY A 89 10.25 0.98 7.68
N LYS A 90 10.91 1.45 8.75
CA LYS A 90 10.28 2.26 9.79
C LYS A 90 9.70 3.55 9.22
N ARG A 91 10.47 4.29 8.41
CA ARG A 91 10.00 5.55 7.79
C ARG A 91 8.81 5.33 6.87
N PHE A 92 8.79 4.25 6.10
CA PHE A 92 7.61 3.90 5.30
C PHE A 92 6.43 3.50 6.18
N ALA A 93 6.64 2.71 7.25
CA ALA A 93 5.59 2.31 8.17
C ALA A 93 4.96 3.51 8.90
N ASP A 94 5.78 4.46 9.36
CA ASP A 94 5.31 5.72 9.96
C ASP A 94 4.48 6.52 8.94
N GLY A 95 4.93 6.57 7.68
CA GLY A 95 4.19 7.16 6.57
C GLY A 95 2.80 6.54 6.41
N VAL A 96 2.75 5.21 6.25
CA VAL A 96 1.51 4.42 6.09
C VAL A 96 0.51 4.69 7.22
N ARG A 97 0.98 4.84 8.46
CA ARG A 97 0.12 5.14 9.63
C ARG A 97 -0.37 6.60 9.66
N SER A 98 0.31 7.51 8.96
CA SER A 98 -0.01 8.94 8.95
C SER A 98 -0.96 9.34 7.83
N TRP A 99 -1.12 8.52 6.80
CA TRP A 99 -1.88 8.89 5.62
C TRP A 99 -3.39 8.82 5.85
N GLY A 100 -4.10 9.81 5.28
CA GLY A 100 -5.55 9.95 5.36
C GLY A 100 -6.28 9.24 4.22
N PRO A 101 -7.63 9.25 4.26
CA PRO A 101 -8.42 8.71 3.17
C PRO A 101 -8.28 9.54 1.89
N HIS A 102 -8.53 8.91 0.74
CA HIS A 102 -8.79 9.67 -0.50
C HIS A 102 -9.96 10.63 -0.25
N ALA A 103 -9.90 11.84 -0.81
CA ALA A 103 -10.86 12.90 -0.49
C ALA A 103 -12.33 12.53 -0.84
N ASP A 104 -12.51 11.67 -1.82
CA ASP A 104 -13.80 11.19 -2.32
C ASP A 104 -14.31 9.90 -1.63
N VAL A 105 -13.59 9.37 -0.65
CA VAL A 105 -13.95 8.13 0.06
C VAL A 105 -14.92 8.34 1.23
N PRO A 106 -14.75 9.32 2.15
CA PRO A 106 -15.57 9.41 3.36
C PRO A 106 -17.08 9.58 3.11
N GLU A 107 -17.48 10.42 2.16
CA GLU A 107 -18.90 10.72 1.93
C GLU A 107 -19.66 9.51 1.33
N PRO A 108 -19.17 8.84 0.26
CA PRO A 108 -19.80 7.61 -0.25
C PRO A 108 -19.83 6.48 0.77
N LEU A 109 -18.74 6.25 1.53
CA LEU A 109 -18.73 5.22 2.56
C LEU A 109 -19.76 5.50 3.66
N LYS A 110 -19.95 6.76 4.05
CA LYS A 110 -21.01 7.14 5.00
C LYS A 110 -22.39 6.72 4.49
N LYS A 111 -22.72 7.05 3.24
CA LYS A 111 -24.00 6.67 2.59
C LYS A 111 -24.16 5.15 2.46
N MET A 112 -23.08 4.44 2.15
CA MET A 112 -23.09 2.97 2.09
C MET A 112 -23.28 2.34 3.47
N GLY A 113 -22.67 2.91 4.51
CA GLY A 113 -22.75 2.43 5.89
C GLY A 113 -24.14 2.53 6.51
N GLU A 114 -24.99 3.41 5.99
CA GLU A 114 -26.42 3.48 6.34
C GLU A 114 -27.20 2.24 5.85
N ASN A 115 -26.67 1.53 4.86
CA ASN A 115 -27.35 0.45 4.14
C ASN A 115 -26.70 -0.93 4.31
N TYR A 116 -25.38 -0.98 4.53
CA TYR A 116 -24.58 -2.20 4.52
C TYR A 116 -23.58 -2.21 5.67
N LYS A 117 -23.23 -3.43 6.14
CA LYS A 117 -22.10 -3.59 7.06
C LYS A 117 -20.80 -3.52 6.24
N LEU A 118 -20.05 -2.45 6.41
CA LEU A 118 -18.79 -2.26 5.71
C LEU A 118 -17.65 -2.92 6.51
N VAL A 119 -16.77 -3.63 5.83
CA VAL A 119 -15.60 -4.29 6.44
C VAL A 119 -14.34 -4.01 5.63
N ILE A 120 -13.20 -3.97 6.30
CA ILE A 120 -11.90 -3.89 5.63
C ILE A 120 -11.36 -5.31 5.45
N LEU A 121 -10.79 -5.60 4.28
CA LEU A 121 -9.95 -6.75 4.02
C LEU A 121 -8.61 -6.22 3.50
N SER A 122 -7.60 -6.16 4.37
CA SER A 122 -6.29 -5.55 4.08
C SER A 122 -5.18 -6.59 4.10
N ASN A 123 -4.12 -6.33 3.33
CA ASN A 123 -2.88 -7.10 3.39
C ASN A 123 -1.98 -6.71 4.59
N ALA A 124 -2.23 -5.56 5.21
CA ALA A 124 -1.45 -5.09 6.35
C ALA A 124 -1.83 -5.85 7.62
N ASP A 125 -0.86 -5.99 8.53
CA ASP A 125 -1.10 -6.57 9.85
C ASP A 125 -1.88 -5.62 10.78
N ASP A 126 -2.40 -6.16 11.88
CA ASP A 126 -3.28 -5.45 12.83
C ASP A 126 -2.67 -4.16 13.41
N SER A 127 -1.35 -3.96 13.35
CA SER A 127 -0.71 -2.71 13.80
C SER A 127 -0.88 -1.52 12.83
N PHE A 128 -1.59 -1.74 11.72
CA PHE A 128 -1.87 -0.78 10.65
C PHE A 128 -3.38 -0.64 10.35
N LEU A 129 -4.26 -1.19 11.19
CA LEU A 129 -5.72 -1.13 11.03
C LEU A 129 -6.38 -0.47 12.24
#